data_AF-G0MZR5-F1
#
_entry.id   AF-G0MZR5-F1
#
_cell.length_a   1.000
_cell.length_b   1.000
_cell.length_c   1.000
_cell.angle_alpha   90.00
_cell.angle_beta   90.00
_cell.angle_gamma   90.00
#
_symmetry.space_group_name_H-M   'P 1'
#
loop_
_entity.id
_entity.type
_entity.pdbx_description
1 polymer ?
#
loop_
_entity_poly.entity_id
_entity_poly.type
_entity_poly.pdbx_seq_one_letter_code
_entity_poly.pdbx_strand_id
1 'polypeptide(L)'
;MRAAFVILCFLVIICLARRDANQKLKACCARQKTADKMCKKRFCDFEAIHQGNMLHYLNTCGPKNQTVQLMWDCASSRADHTECCKKNNVLPACLPYCAAQGTVPNEQVTHVFCMQNFNNIRDCFRSHLDKRPNIFGDN
;
A
#
# COMPACT_ATOMS: atom_id res chain seq x y z
N MET A 1 4.60 -37.19 -31.85
CA MET A 1 3.33 -36.77 -31.22
C MET A 1 3.37 -36.70 -29.69
N ARG A 2 4.16 -37.54 -28.98
CA ARG A 2 4.25 -37.48 -27.49
C ARG A 2 5.03 -36.27 -26.95
N ALA A 3 6.08 -35.81 -27.63
CA ALA A 3 6.89 -34.68 -27.20
C ALA A 3 6.16 -33.31 -27.29
N ALA A 4 5.28 -33.13 -28.29
CA ALA A 4 4.52 -31.89 -28.47
C ALA A 4 3.51 -31.65 -27.34
N PHE A 5 2.90 -32.72 -26.80
CA PHE A 5 1.96 -32.63 -25.67
C PHE A 5 2.66 -32.28 -24.35
N VAL A 6 3.88 -32.77 -24.13
CA VAL A 6 4.67 -32.46 -22.92
C VAL A 6 5.11 -31.00 -22.92
N ILE A 7 5.53 -30.46 -24.08
CA ILE A 7 5.92 -29.04 -24.22
C ILE A 7 4.71 -28.12 -24.04
N LEU A 8 3.52 -28.51 -24.52
CA LEU A 8 2.28 -27.75 -24.33
C LEU A 8 1.88 -27.70 -22.84
N CYS A 9 2.08 -28.78 -22.09
CA CYS A 9 1.85 -28.78 -20.64
C CYS A 9 2.82 -27.86 -19.88
N PHE A 10 4.10 -27.78 -20.26
CA PHE A 10 5.04 -26.83 -19.64
C PHE A 10 4.72 -25.36 -19.91
N LEU A 11 4.08 -25.05 -21.05
CA LEU A 11 3.60 -23.69 -21.36
C LEU A 11 2.28 -23.32 -20.67
N VAL A 12 1.47 -24.30 -20.27
CA VAL A 12 0.24 -24.09 -19.47
C VAL A 12 0.55 -24.00 -17.97
N ILE A 13 1.73 -24.45 -17.54
CA ILE A 13 2.31 -24.18 -16.21
C ILE A 13 3.03 -22.81 -16.20
N ILE A 14 2.55 -21.84 -17.00
CA ILE A 14 2.74 -20.44 -16.61
C ILE A 14 1.79 -20.25 -15.44
N CYS A 15 2.29 -20.58 -14.25
CA CYS A 15 1.70 -20.26 -12.97
C CYS A 15 1.09 -18.86 -13.10
N LEU A 16 -0.19 -18.71 -12.78
CA LEU A 16 -0.73 -17.44 -12.33
C LEU A 16 0.07 -17.08 -11.07
N ALA A 17 1.27 -16.54 -11.26
CA ALA A 17 2.16 -16.16 -10.19
C ALA A 17 1.42 -15.06 -9.44
N ARG A 18 0.95 -15.42 -8.24
CA ARG A 18 0.20 -14.52 -7.37
C ARG A 18 1.04 -13.28 -7.14
N ARG A 19 0.45 -12.10 -7.32
CA ARG A 19 1.20 -10.86 -7.14
C ARG A 19 1.61 -10.72 -5.67
N ASP A 20 2.82 -10.23 -5.43
CA ASP A 20 3.21 -9.81 -4.08
C ASP A 20 2.51 -8.51 -3.67
N ALA A 21 2.56 -8.14 -2.39
CA ALA A 21 1.94 -6.91 -1.90
C ALA A 21 2.38 -5.65 -2.66
N ASN A 22 3.66 -5.56 -3.03
CA ASN A 22 4.22 -4.40 -3.71
C ASN A 22 3.71 -4.29 -5.16
N GLN A 23 3.60 -5.41 -5.86
CA GLN A 23 2.99 -5.49 -7.18
C GLN A 23 1.51 -5.11 -7.15
N LYS A 24 0.75 -5.54 -6.13
CA LYS A 24 -0.65 -5.16 -5.94
C LYS A 24 -0.82 -3.67 -5.65
N LEU A 25 0.04 -3.10 -4.81
CA LEU A 25 0.08 -1.67 -4.52
C LEU A 25 0.34 -0.86 -5.80
N LYS A 26 1.37 -1.23 -6.57
CA LYS A 26 1.70 -0.58 -7.86
C LYS A 26 0.55 -0.65 -8.86
N ALA A 27 -0.10 -1.82 -8.98
CA ALA A 27 -1.27 -2.00 -9.84
C ALA A 27 -2.43 -1.08 -9.44
N CYS A 28 -2.68 -0.92 -8.13
CA CYS A 28 -3.70 0.00 -7.63
C CYS A 28 -3.36 1.45 -7.99
N CYS A 29 -2.14 1.92 -7.69
CA CYS A 29 -1.73 3.29 -8.00
C CYS A 29 -1.81 3.60 -9.50
N ALA A 30 -1.44 2.66 -10.37
CA ALA A 30 -1.54 2.84 -11.82
C ALA A 30 -2.97 3.23 -12.26
N ARG A 31 -3.99 2.72 -11.56
CA ARG A 31 -5.41 3.00 -11.82
C ARG A 31 -5.90 4.32 -11.20
N GLN A 32 -5.15 4.94 -10.30
CA GLN A 32 -5.49 6.24 -9.72
C GLN A 32 -5.21 7.37 -10.73
N LYS A 33 -6.22 7.75 -11.52
CA LYS A 33 -6.08 8.70 -12.64
C LYS A 33 -5.78 10.13 -12.20
N THR A 34 -6.28 10.55 -11.04
CA THR A 34 -6.15 11.92 -10.50
C THR A 34 -4.92 12.11 -9.59
N ALA A 35 -4.26 11.02 -9.20
CA ALA A 35 -3.01 11.06 -8.45
C ALA A 35 -1.83 11.48 -9.35
N ASP A 36 -0.94 12.31 -8.82
CA ASP A 36 0.23 12.83 -9.52
C ASP A 36 1.13 11.69 -10.03
N LYS A 37 1.51 11.78 -11.30
CA LYS A 37 2.27 10.74 -12.01
C LYS A 37 3.66 10.51 -11.40
N MET A 38 4.34 11.58 -10.96
CA MET A 38 5.66 11.48 -10.35
C MET A 38 5.56 10.82 -8.99
N CYS A 39 4.59 11.24 -8.17
CA CYS A 39 4.36 10.66 -6.86
C CYS A 39 4.07 9.16 -6.93
N LYS A 40 3.19 8.74 -7.84
CA LYS A 40 2.94 7.32 -8.09
C LYS A 40 4.22 6.57 -8.47
N LYS A 41 5.00 7.12 -9.41
CA LYS A 41 6.24 6.47 -9.90
C LYS A 41 7.29 6.32 -8.80
N ARG A 42 7.41 7.32 -7.92
CA ARG A 42 8.50 7.40 -6.94
C ARG A 42 8.15 6.78 -5.58
N PHE A 43 6.89 6.88 -5.16
CA PHE A 43 6.49 6.54 -3.79
C PHE A 43 5.44 5.42 -3.70
N CYS A 44 4.85 4.95 -4.80
CA CYS A 44 3.93 3.81 -4.74
C CYS A 44 4.69 2.47 -4.65
N ASP A 45 5.39 2.29 -3.53
CA ASP A 45 6.19 1.11 -3.20
C ASP A 45 6.39 1.09 -1.68
N PHE A 46 6.16 -0.04 -1.02
CA PHE A 46 6.33 -0.18 0.42
C PHE A 46 7.79 0.05 0.90
N GLU A 47 8.78 -0.11 0.03
CA GLU A 47 10.15 0.29 0.36
C GLU A 47 10.34 1.82 0.26
N ALA A 48 9.58 2.50 -0.59
CA ALA A 48 9.66 3.95 -0.74
C ALA A 48 8.85 4.69 0.32
N ILE A 49 7.67 4.21 0.68
CA ILE A 49 6.88 4.75 1.80
C ILE A 49 7.30 4.08 3.09
N HIS A 50 8.36 4.59 3.72
CA HIS A 50 8.83 4.20 5.06
C HIS A 50 9.09 5.44 5.92
N GLN A 51 9.27 5.25 7.23
CA GLN A 51 9.41 6.34 8.21
C GLN A 51 10.48 7.37 7.81
N GLY A 52 11.65 6.91 7.37
CA GLY A 52 12.77 7.78 6.96
C GLY A 52 12.50 8.65 5.73
N ASN A 53 11.56 8.25 4.87
CA ASN A 53 11.19 8.97 3.64
C ASN A 53 9.80 9.63 3.73
N MET A 54 9.10 9.45 4.86
CA MET A 54 7.72 9.93 5.04
C MET A 54 7.63 11.46 4.93
N LEU A 55 8.53 12.21 5.59
CA LEU A 55 8.50 13.68 5.51
C LEU A 55 8.71 14.18 4.09
N HIS A 56 9.67 13.57 3.36
CA HIS A 56 9.92 13.91 1.97
C HIS A 56 8.71 13.58 1.08
N TYR A 57 8.10 12.41 1.26
CA TYR A 57 6.88 12.02 0.58
C TYR A 57 5.74 13.01 0.81
N LEU A 58 5.45 13.35 2.07
CA LEU A 58 4.37 14.29 2.42
C LEU A 58 4.61 15.70 1.88
N ASN A 59 5.83 16.23 1.99
CA ASN A 59 6.16 17.55 1.46
C ASN A 59 6.10 17.59 -0.07
N THR A 60 6.48 16.49 -0.73
CA THR A 60 6.51 16.41 -2.19
C THR A 60 5.11 16.18 -2.78
N CYS A 61 4.31 15.32 -2.14
CA CYS A 61 3.05 14.81 -2.69
C CYS A 61 1.81 15.38 -2.01
N GLY A 62 1.92 15.93 -0.81
CA GLY A 62 0.81 16.56 -0.07
C GLY A 62 0.15 17.70 -0.83
N PRO A 63 0.89 18.64 -1.44
CA PRO A 63 0.29 19.73 -2.24
C PRO A 63 -0.36 19.29 -3.56
N LYS A 64 -0.24 18.02 -3.95
CA LYS A 64 -0.59 17.52 -5.29
C LYS A 64 -1.95 16.83 -5.28
N ASN A 65 -3.04 17.58 -5.38
CA ASN A 65 -4.40 17.04 -5.39
C ASN A 65 -4.65 16.11 -4.18
N GLN A 66 -5.42 15.04 -4.38
CA GLN A 66 -5.66 13.99 -3.38
C GLN A 66 -4.60 12.86 -3.44
N THR A 67 -3.41 13.12 -3.98
CA THR A 67 -2.42 12.07 -4.27
C THR A 67 -2.08 11.22 -3.05
N VAL A 68 -1.81 11.87 -1.91
CA VAL A 68 -1.44 11.16 -0.67
C VAL A 68 -2.58 10.24 -0.22
N GLN A 69 -3.82 10.72 -0.25
CA GLN A 69 -5.00 9.92 0.12
C GLN A 69 -5.21 8.74 -0.84
N LEU A 70 -5.13 8.96 -2.15
CA LEU A 70 -5.34 7.89 -3.15
C LEU A 70 -4.27 6.81 -3.05
N MET A 71 -3.03 7.18 -2.72
CA MET A 71 -1.95 6.23 -2.48
C MET A 71 -2.12 5.50 -1.14
N TRP A 72 -2.61 6.20 -0.11
CA TRP A 72 -2.95 5.60 1.19
C TRP A 72 -4.06 4.56 1.07
N ASP A 73 -5.12 4.88 0.32
CA ASP A 73 -6.23 3.96 0.02
C ASP A 73 -5.73 2.69 -0.68
N CYS A 74 -4.77 2.84 -1.60
CA CYS A 74 -4.15 1.70 -2.28
C CYS A 74 -3.32 0.82 -1.34
N ALA A 75 -2.50 1.42 -0.49
CA ALA A 75 -1.65 0.66 0.44
C ALA A 75 -2.51 -0.09 1.48
N SER A 76 -3.47 0.60 2.08
CA SER A 76 -4.36 0.04 3.11
C SER A 76 -5.44 -0.89 2.57
N SER A 77 -5.69 -0.88 1.27
CA SER A 77 -6.87 -1.49 0.67
C SER A 77 -8.20 -1.04 1.28
N ARG A 78 -8.23 0.14 1.94
CA ARG A 78 -9.38 0.66 2.71
C ARG A 78 -9.93 -0.32 3.75
N ALA A 79 -9.13 -1.28 4.17
CA ALA A 79 -9.49 -2.24 5.22
C ALA A 79 -9.14 -1.66 6.60
N ASP A 80 -9.85 -2.10 7.64
CA ASP A 80 -9.45 -1.79 9.02
C ASP A 80 -8.24 -2.64 9.45
N HIS A 81 -7.13 -1.98 9.78
CA HIS A 81 -5.91 -2.63 10.29
C HIS A 81 -5.70 -2.41 11.80
N THR A 82 -6.67 -1.84 12.52
CA THR A 82 -6.52 -1.45 13.94
C THR A 82 -6.00 -2.60 14.80
N GLU A 83 -6.53 -3.81 14.63
CA GLU A 83 -6.07 -4.99 15.40
C GLU A 83 -4.64 -5.42 15.03
N CYS A 84 -4.25 -5.28 13.76
CA CYS A 84 -2.86 -5.51 13.37
C CYS A 84 -1.93 -4.44 13.96
N CYS A 85 -2.34 -3.17 13.93
CA CYS A 85 -1.56 -2.06 14.45
C CYS A 85 -1.35 -2.16 15.97
N LYS A 86 -2.38 -2.52 16.74
CA LYS A 86 -2.26 -2.79 18.18
C LYS A 86 -1.21 -3.86 18.45
N LYS A 87 -1.23 -4.96 17.68
CA LYS A 87 -0.25 -6.06 17.79
C LYS A 87 1.16 -5.65 17.35
N ASN A 88 1.28 -4.68 16.45
CA ASN A 88 2.54 -4.11 16.00
C ASN A 88 2.95 -2.86 16.79
N ASN A 89 2.48 -2.71 18.03
CA ASN A 89 2.87 -1.65 18.96
C ASN A 89 2.69 -0.22 18.41
N VAL A 90 1.68 -0.01 17.55
CA VAL A 90 1.29 1.34 17.16
C VAL A 90 0.63 2.04 18.35
N LEU A 91 1.10 3.24 18.67
CA LEU A 91 0.57 4.02 19.79
C LEU A 91 -0.96 4.23 19.65
N PRO A 92 -1.73 4.18 20.76
CA PRO A 92 -3.18 4.37 20.73
C PRO A 92 -3.63 5.64 19.99
N ALA A 93 -2.93 6.76 20.19
CA ALA A 93 -3.20 8.03 19.52
C ALA A 93 -3.02 7.97 17.98
N CYS A 94 -2.27 6.99 17.48
CA CYS A 94 -1.98 6.79 16.06
C CYS A 94 -2.87 5.73 15.40
N LEU A 95 -3.71 5.01 16.16
CA LEU A 95 -4.63 4.01 15.61
C LEU A 95 -5.65 4.57 14.59
N PRO A 96 -6.08 5.84 14.62
CA PRO A 96 -6.91 6.40 13.54
C PRO A 96 -6.27 6.28 12.14
N TYR A 97 -4.95 6.25 12.03
CA TYR A 97 -4.25 6.02 10.76
C TYR A 97 -4.39 4.57 10.26
N CYS A 98 -4.64 3.62 11.17
CA CYS A 98 -4.76 2.20 10.86
C CYS A 98 -6.14 1.78 10.36
N ALA A 99 -7.19 2.48 10.80
CA ALA A 99 -8.55 2.17 10.38
C ALA A 99 -8.72 2.32 8.87
N ALA A 100 -7.95 3.22 8.25
CA ALA A 100 -7.90 3.49 6.81
C ALA A 100 -9.29 3.62 6.15
N GLN A 101 -10.26 4.07 6.94
CA GLN A 101 -11.63 4.34 6.57
C GLN A 101 -11.89 5.81 6.89
N GLY A 102 -12.19 6.61 5.87
CA GLY A 102 -12.46 8.03 6.02
C GLY A 102 -11.21 8.91 6.07
N THR A 103 -11.40 10.14 6.53
CA THR A 103 -10.37 11.17 6.55
C THR A 103 -9.44 10.96 7.74
N VAL A 104 -8.16 10.77 7.47
CA VAL A 104 -7.11 10.72 8.49
C VAL A 104 -7.08 12.07 9.23
N PRO A 105 -6.93 12.11 10.56
CA PRO A 105 -6.83 13.36 11.31
C PRO A 105 -5.71 14.26 10.75
N ASN A 106 -6.06 15.42 10.20
CA ASN A 106 -5.10 16.36 9.57
C ASN A 106 -4.47 17.34 10.58
N GLU A 107 -4.44 16.96 11.85
CA GLU A 107 -3.75 17.75 12.86
C GLU A 107 -2.24 17.53 12.68
N GLN A 108 -1.54 18.57 12.21
CA GLN A 108 -0.12 18.50 11.84
C GLN A 108 0.76 17.96 12.96
N VAL A 109 0.48 18.30 14.22
CA VAL A 109 1.23 17.83 15.39
C VAL A 109 1.06 16.32 15.57
N THR A 110 -0.17 15.83 15.53
CA THR A 110 -0.49 14.40 15.61
C THR A 110 0.11 13.64 14.43
N HIS A 111 0.14 14.24 13.25
CA HIS A 111 0.72 13.65 12.05
C HIS A 111 2.24 13.45 12.19
N VAL A 112 2.97 14.47 12.64
CA VAL A 112 4.42 14.38 12.90
C VAL A 112 4.71 13.40 14.03
N PHE A 113 3.93 13.43 15.12
CA PHE A 113 4.08 12.48 16.23
C PHE A 113 3.88 11.03 15.79
N CYS A 114 2.92 10.76 14.91
CA CYS A 114 2.63 9.41 14.44
C CYS A 114 3.60 8.90 13.37
N MET A 115 4.46 9.75 12.81
CA MET A 115 5.49 9.32 11.85
C MET A 115 6.39 8.21 12.37
N GLN A 116 6.72 8.21 13.67
CA GLN A 116 7.55 7.18 14.29
C GLN A 116 6.91 5.78 14.31
N ASN A 117 5.58 5.71 14.18
CA ASN A 117 4.84 4.45 14.10
C ASN A 117 4.65 3.98 12.65
N PHE A 118 5.09 4.77 11.66
CA PHE A 118 4.67 4.57 10.29
C PHE A 118 5.12 3.24 9.70
N ASN A 119 6.33 2.76 10.03
CA ASN A 119 6.79 1.44 9.58
C ASN A 119 5.86 0.32 10.09
N ASN A 120 5.42 0.39 11.35
CA ASN A 120 4.54 -0.61 11.95
C ASN A 120 3.15 -0.61 11.28
N ILE A 121 2.63 0.57 10.94
CA ILE A 121 1.37 0.71 10.18
C ILE A 121 1.54 0.14 8.76
N ARG A 122 2.61 0.53 8.08
CA ARG A 122 2.95 0.08 6.74
C ARG A 122 3.08 -1.44 6.65
N ASP A 123 3.70 -2.06 7.65
CA ASP A 123 3.91 -3.51 7.67
C ASP A 123 2.57 -4.27 7.79
N CYS A 124 1.59 -3.71 8.49
CA CYS A 124 0.21 -4.22 8.48
C CYS A 124 -0.44 -4.14 7.09
N PHE A 125 -0.28 -3.01 6.40
CA PHE A 125 -0.80 -2.82 5.05
C PHE A 125 -0.16 -3.80 4.06
N ARG A 126 1.17 -3.99 4.14
CA ARG A 126 1.92 -4.95 3.32
C ARG A 126 1.43 -6.38 3.58
N SER A 127 1.38 -6.82 4.84
CA SER A 127 0.93 -8.16 5.24
C SER A 127 -0.50 -8.46 4.81
N HIS A 128 -1.37 -7.45 4.79
CA HIS A 128 -2.72 -7.57 4.25
C HIS A 128 -2.70 -7.83 2.75
N LEU A 129 -1.98 -7.01 1.98
CA LEU A 129 -1.89 -7.14 0.52
C LEU A 129 -1.18 -8.43 0.09
N ASP A 130 -0.29 -9.02 0.89
CA ASP A 130 0.26 -10.34 0.58
C ASP A 130 -0.82 -11.42 0.54
N LYS A 131 -1.89 -11.28 1.34
CA LYS A 131 -2.94 -12.29 1.54
C LYS A 131 -4.24 -11.96 0.82
N ARG A 132 -4.48 -10.68 0.52
CA ARG A 132 -5.74 -10.15 -0.01
C ARG A 132 -5.50 -9.39 -1.32
N PRO A 133 -6.53 -9.20 -2.16
CA PRO A 133 -6.42 -8.30 -3.29
C PRO A 133 -6.37 -6.84 -2.86
N ASN A 134 -5.94 -5.95 -3.76
CA ASN A 134 -6.10 -4.50 -3.57
C ASN A 134 -7.59 -4.06 -3.72
N ILE A 135 -7.87 -2.76 -3.56
CA ILE A 135 -9.23 -2.18 -3.68
C ILE A 135 -9.94 -2.47 -5.01
N PHE A 136 -9.21 -2.90 -6.04
CA PHE A 136 -9.76 -3.20 -7.35
C PHE A 136 -9.71 -4.69 -7.73
N GLY A 137 -9.38 -5.57 -6.80
CA GLY A 137 -9.40 -7.01 -7.02
C GLY A 137 -8.11 -7.63 -7.57
N ASP A 138 -7.02 -6.88 -7.71
CA ASP A 138 -5.75 -7.44 -8.20
C ASP A 138 -5.14 -8.39 -7.15
N ASN A 139 -4.96 -9.66 -7.49
CA ASN A 139 -4.46 -10.72 -6.58
C ASN A 139 -3.13 -11.34 -7.03
#